data_AF-A0A4Y1MD44-F1
#
_entry.id   AF-A0A4Y1MD44-F1
#
_cell.length_a   1.000
_cell.length_b   1.000
_cell.length_c   1.000
_cell.angle_alpha   90.00
_cell.angle_beta   90.00
_cell.angle_gamma   90.00
#
_symmetry.space_group_name_H-M   'P 1'
#
loop_
_entity.id
_entity.type
_entity.pdbx_description
1 polymer ?
#
loop_
_entity_poly.entity_id
_entity_poly.type
_entity_poly.pdbx_seq_one_letter_code
_entity_poly.pdbx_strand_id
1 'polypeptide(L)'
;IKQRQFTPLTECPSEACRQNSVKGKLYMQTRASKFLAFQEVKLQELTDQVPVGHIPRTMTMHMYGAACRQLTPGDVANVTGIFLPMPYTGFRALRAGLLTDTYLDVQYVHRLKKQYDEIEMTPEDEQIIAQLKQDPNVYSHLARSIAPEIYGHDDVKKVLLLLLVGGVNKTIG
;
A
#
# COMPACT_ATOMS: atom_id res chain seq x y z
N ILE A 1 -6.95 14.62 18.94
CA ILE A 1 -7.77 15.46 18.03
C ILE A 1 -7.71 14.78 16.66
N LYS A 2 -8.78 14.10 16.21
CA LYS A 2 -8.82 13.40 14.92
C LYS A 2 -9.39 14.25 13.77
N GLN A 3 -9.77 15.50 14.05
CA GLN A 3 -10.31 16.41 13.04
C GLN A 3 -9.17 17.27 12.47
N ARG A 4 -9.18 17.48 11.15
CA ARG A 4 -8.19 18.29 10.42
C ARG A 4 -8.18 19.76 10.86
N GLN A 5 -9.31 20.23 11.40
CA GLN A 5 -9.45 21.58 11.95
C GLN A 5 -9.53 21.49 13.47
N PHE A 6 -8.75 22.32 14.15
CA PHE A 6 -8.80 22.46 15.60
C PHE A 6 -8.69 23.93 15.97
N THR A 7 -9.37 24.31 17.04
CA THR A 7 -9.25 25.64 17.65
C THR A 7 -8.27 25.56 18.81
N PRO A 8 -7.12 26.27 18.77
CA PRO A 8 -6.19 26.27 19.88
C PRO A 8 -6.79 26.98 21.08
N LEU A 9 -6.47 26.48 22.27
CA LEU A 9 -6.87 27.14 23.52
C LEU A 9 -6.02 28.40 23.71
N THR A 10 -6.67 29.56 23.88
CA THR A 10 -6.01 30.87 24.02
C THR A 10 -5.83 31.30 25.47
N GLU A 11 -6.69 30.82 26.38
CA GLU A 11 -6.68 31.14 27.81
C GLU A 11 -6.25 29.93 28.64
N CYS A 12 -5.41 30.14 29.65
CA CYS A 12 -4.89 29.08 30.50
C CYS A 12 -5.97 28.56 31.47
N PRO A 13 -6.33 27.26 31.45
CA PRO A 13 -7.33 26.70 32.36
C PRO A 13 -6.74 26.25 33.71
N SER A 14 -5.47 26.56 34.00
CA SER A 14 -4.77 26.09 35.20
C SER A 14 -5.39 26.63 36.49
N GLU A 15 -5.32 25.84 37.56
CA GLU A 15 -5.86 26.21 38.88
C GLU A 15 -5.16 27.45 39.46
N ALA A 16 -3.86 27.62 39.21
CA ALA A 16 -3.09 28.79 39.65
C ALA A 16 -3.59 30.10 39.02
N CYS A 17 -3.89 30.11 37.72
CA CYS A 17 -4.46 31.28 37.05
C CYS A 17 -5.89 31.57 37.51
N ARG A 18 -6.67 30.51 37.82
CA ARG A 18 -8.05 30.63 38.30
C ARG A 18 -8.12 31.16 39.73
N GLN A 19 -7.25 30.70 40.64
CA GLN A 19 -7.16 31.18 42.02
C GLN A 19 -6.70 32.63 42.10
N ASN A 20 -5.76 33.03 41.24
CA ASN A 20 -5.25 34.40 41.21
C ASN A 20 -6.15 35.38 40.43
N SER A 21 -7.29 34.94 39.87
CA SER A 21 -8.16 35.75 39.00
C SER A 21 -7.44 36.43 37.83
N VAL A 22 -6.35 35.82 37.34
CA VAL A 22 -5.54 36.32 36.22
C VAL A 22 -5.75 35.46 34.98
N LYS A 23 -6.10 36.09 33.85
CA LYS A 23 -6.21 35.41 32.56
C LYS A 23 -4.85 35.27 31.90
N GLY A 24 -4.17 34.15 32.15
CA GLY A 24 -2.92 33.81 31.47
C GLY A 24 -3.16 33.50 29.99
N LYS A 25 -2.39 34.14 29.09
CA LYS A 25 -2.43 33.87 27.65
C LYS A 25 -1.57 32.65 27.32
N LEU A 26 -2.14 31.68 26.60
CA LEU A 26 -1.42 30.52 26.11
C LEU A 26 -0.78 30.83 24.75
N TYR A 27 0.42 30.30 24.54
CA TYR A 27 1.16 30.36 23.29
C TYR A 27 1.45 28.94 22.81
N MET A 28 1.28 28.68 21.52
CA MET A 28 1.61 27.38 20.94
C MET A 28 3.13 27.17 20.97
N GLN A 29 3.57 26.10 21.61
CA GLN A 29 4.96 25.67 21.61
C GLN A 29 5.09 24.36 20.84
N THR A 30 5.77 24.41 19.68
CA THR A 30 5.96 23.22 18.83
C THR A 30 6.88 22.19 19.50
N ARG A 31 7.93 22.63 20.20
CA ARG A 31 8.88 21.71 20.86
C ARG A 31 8.26 20.89 22.01
N ALA A 32 7.23 21.44 22.66
CA ALA A 32 6.48 20.74 23.70
C ALA A 32 5.36 19.85 23.14
N SER A 33 5.10 19.93 21.83
CA SER A 33 4.07 19.16 21.14
C SER A 33 4.63 17.85 20.59
N LYS A 34 3.83 16.78 20.62
CA LYS A 34 4.15 15.53 19.93
C LYS A 34 3.54 15.54 18.52
N PHE A 35 4.38 15.31 17.53
CA PHE A 35 3.97 15.17 16.13
C PHE A 35 3.99 13.70 15.72
N LEU A 36 3.13 13.35 14.78
CA LEU A 36 3.04 12.02 14.21
C LEU A 36 3.06 12.12 12.68
N ALA A 37 3.82 11.24 12.04
CA ALA A 37 3.92 11.20 10.59
C ALA A 37 2.55 10.89 9.97
N PHE A 38 2.19 11.63 8.93
CA PHE A 38 0.94 11.48 8.19
C PHE A 38 1.24 11.40 6.70
N GLN A 39 0.59 10.46 6.02
CA GLN A 39 0.68 10.30 4.58
C GLN A 39 -0.70 9.97 4.01
N GLU A 40 -1.08 10.67 2.94
CA GLU A 40 -2.29 10.41 2.18
C GLU A 40 -1.93 9.61 0.92
N VAL A 41 -2.60 8.48 0.69
CA VAL A 41 -2.38 7.60 -0.46
C VAL A 41 -3.71 7.32 -1.13
N LYS A 42 -3.73 7.32 -2.47
CA LYS A 42 -4.90 6.91 -3.24
C LYS A 42 -4.70 5.49 -3.74
N LEU A 43 -5.58 4.59 -3.34
CA LEU A 43 -5.63 3.22 -3.83
C LEU A 43 -6.55 3.17 -5.05
N GLN A 44 -6.12 2.46 -6.09
CA GLN A 44 -6.92 2.15 -7.27
C GLN A 44 -7.17 0.64 -7.33
N GLU A 45 -8.38 0.25 -7.70
CA GLU A 45 -8.73 -1.16 -7.96
C GLU A 45 -7.84 -1.74 -9.08
N LEU A 46 -7.53 -3.04 -8.99
CA LEU A 46 -6.82 -3.72 -10.07
C LEU A 46 -7.72 -3.85 -11.29
N THR A 47 -7.13 -3.75 -12.49
CA THR A 47 -7.86 -3.88 -13.77
C THR A 47 -8.67 -5.16 -13.88
N ASP A 48 -8.15 -6.24 -13.31
CA ASP A 48 -8.77 -7.57 -13.40
C ASP A 48 -10.05 -7.69 -12.57
N GLN A 49 -10.23 -6.78 -11.59
CA GLN A 49 -11.41 -6.74 -10.73
C GLN A 49 -12.49 -5.80 -11.29
N VAL A 50 -12.18 -5.00 -12.31
CA VAL A 50 -13.10 -4.01 -12.86
C VAL A 50 -14.00 -4.65 -13.93
N PRO A 51 -15.34 -4.59 -13.78
CA PRO A 51 -16.25 -5.14 -14.77
C PRO A 51 -16.18 -4.39 -16.10
N VAL A 52 -16.51 -5.09 -17.19
CA VAL A 52 -16.47 -4.54 -18.55
C VAL A 52 -17.36 -3.30 -18.65
N GLY A 53 -16.80 -2.20 -19.15
CA GLY A 53 -17.50 -0.93 -19.35
C GLY A 53 -17.43 0.06 -18.17
N HIS A 54 -16.83 -0.33 -17.04
CA HIS A 54 -16.60 0.59 -15.92
C HIS A 54 -15.17 1.14 -15.87
N ILE A 55 -15.02 2.31 -15.25
CA ILE A 55 -13.72 2.93 -14.96
C ILE A 55 -13.29 2.50 -13.55
N PRO A 56 -12.02 2.14 -13.32
CA PRO A 56 -11.51 1.77 -12.00
C PRO A 56 -11.79 2.86 -10.96
N ARG A 57 -12.31 2.47 -9.80
CA ARG A 57 -12.57 3.43 -8.72
C ARG A 57 -11.31 3.66 -7.89
N THR A 58 -11.26 4.82 -7.28
CA THR A 58 -10.17 5.18 -6.36
C THR A 58 -10.72 5.47 -4.97
N MET A 59 -9.96 5.10 -3.96
CA MET A 59 -10.28 5.35 -2.56
C MET A 59 -9.09 6.03 -1.87
N THR A 60 -9.38 7.01 -1.01
CA THR A 60 -8.34 7.72 -0.25
C THR A 60 -8.04 6.95 1.04
N MET A 61 -6.76 6.80 1.34
CA MET A 61 -6.27 6.11 2.52
C MET A 61 -5.38 7.07 3.33
N HIS A 62 -5.51 7.01 4.65
CA HIS A 62 -4.66 7.74 5.58
C HIS A 62 -3.74 6.75 6.30
N MET A 63 -2.45 7.01 6.24
CA MET A 63 -1.43 6.26 6.96
C MET A 63 -0.80 7.14 8.04
N TYR A 64 -0.59 6.53 9.20
CA TYR A 64 -0.09 7.20 10.40
C TYR A 64 1.14 6.48 10.96
N GLY A 65 2.12 7.25 11.44
CA GLY A 65 3.26 6.72 12.19
C GLY A 65 4.11 5.74 11.37
N ALA A 66 4.22 4.50 11.84
CA ALA A 66 5.06 3.48 11.23
C ALA A 66 4.52 2.92 9.90
N ALA A 67 3.22 3.11 9.63
CA ALA A 67 2.61 2.73 8.34
C ALA A 67 3.03 3.66 7.20
N CYS A 68 3.51 4.88 7.52
CA CYS A 68 4.03 5.80 6.53
C CYS A 68 5.27 5.21 5.84
N ARG A 69 5.43 5.51 4.54
CA ARG A 69 6.56 5.07 3.68
C ARG A 69 6.64 3.56 3.40
N GLN A 70 5.64 2.76 3.80
CA GLN A 70 5.60 1.34 3.44
C GLN A 70 5.17 1.08 1.99
N LEU A 71 4.54 2.06 1.35
CA LEU A 71 4.03 1.95 -0.03
C LEU A 71 4.74 2.92 -0.96
N THR A 72 5.13 2.42 -2.13
CA THR A 72 5.59 3.22 -3.27
C THR A 72 4.53 3.26 -4.38
N PRO A 73 4.45 4.36 -5.16
CA PRO A 73 3.56 4.41 -6.32
C PRO A 73 3.89 3.29 -7.31
N GLY A 74 2.87 2.52 -7.71
CA GLY A 74 3.01 1.36 -8.60
C GLY A 74 3.08 0.01 -7.88
N ASP A 75 3.19 0.01 -6.55
CA ASP A 75 3.12 -1.23 -5.77
C ASP A 75 1.72 -1.84 -5.84
N VAL A 76 1.69 -3.17 -5.94
CA VAL A 76 0.48 -3.96 -5.72
C VAL A 76 0.49 -4.44 -4.27
N ALA A 77 -0.46 -3.97 -3.47
CA ALA A 77 -0.52 -4.25 -2.05
C ALA A 77 -1.96 -4.44 -1.57
N ASN A 78 -2.13 -5.34 -0.61
CA ASN A 78 -3.35 -5.52 0.17
C ASN A 78 -3.28 -4.61 1.39
N VAL A 79 -4.23 -3.69 1.50
CA VAL A 79 -4.29 -2.74 2.61
C VAL A 79 -5.51 -3.06 3.48
N THR A 80 -5.29 -3.15 4.78
CA THR A 80 -6.34 -3.42 5.77
C THR A 80 -6.46 -2.25 6.73
N GLY A 81 -7.69 -1.91 7.09
CA GLY A 81 -7.95 -0.70 7.85
C GLY A 81 -9.41 -0.53 8.23
N ILE A 82 -9.70 0.61 8.84
CA ILE A 82 -11.04 0.98 9.30
C ILE A 82 -11.62 1.98 8.30
N PHE A 83 -12.78 1.67 7.74
CA PHE A 83 -13.47 2.55 6.82
C PHE A 83 -14.26 3.62 7.58
N LEU A 84 -13.92 4.89 7.36
CA LEU A 84 -14.49 6.00 8.11
C LEU A 84 -14.98 7.12 7.18
N PRO A 85 -16.14 7.73 7.47
CA PRO A 85 -16.56 8.95 6.79
C PRO A 85 -15.77 10.16 7.29
N MET A 86 -15.46 11.07 6.39
CA MET A 86 -14.96 12.41 6.69
C MET A 86 -16.12 13.41 6.57
N PRO A 87 -16.58 13.99 7.69
CA PRO A 87 -17.63 15.00 7.64
C PRO A 87 -17.09 16.28 7.01
N TYR A 88 -17.87 16.88 6.12
CA TYR A 88 -17.60 18.21 5.59
C TYR A 88 -17.88 19.27 6.66
N THR A 89 -16.99 20.25 6.81
CA THR A 89 -17.18 21.41 7.70
C THR A 89 -17.39 22.71 6.90
N GLY A 90 -18.02 23.70 7.52
CA GLY A 90 -18.20 25.05 6.94
C GLY A 90 -19.18 25.12 5.76
N PHE A 91 -18.94 26.03 4.81
CA PHE A 91 -19.80 26.26 3.65
C PHE A 91 -19.98 25.02 2.75
N ARG A 92 -19.04 24.06 2.78
CA ARG A 92 -19.17 22.79 2.05
C ARG A 92 -20.23 21.87 2.68
N ALA A 93 -20.44 21.94 4.00
CA ALA A 93 -21.48 21.18 4.69
C ALA A 93 -22.88 21.59 4.24
N LEU A 94 -23.09 22.88 3.94
CA LEU A 94 -24.38 23.41 3.46
C LEU A 94 -24.79 22.86 2.08
N ARG A 95 -23.81 22.50 1.22
CA ARG A 95 -24.06 21.90 -0.10
C ARG A 95 -23.99 20.37 -0.12
N ALA A 96 -23.22 19.77 0.79
CA ALA A 96 -22.93 18.34 0.76
C ALA A 96 -24.15 17.46 1.11
N GLY A 97 -25.16 17.97 1.82
CA GLY A 97 -26.31 17.17 2.22
C GLY A 97 -25.88 15.95 3.05
N LEU A 98 -26.28 14.74 2.62
CA LEU A 98 -25.89 13.46 3.24
C LEU A 98 -24.63 12.82 2.60
N LEU A 99 -24.05 13.43 1.57
CA LEU A 99 -22.83 12.91 0.94
C LEU A 99 -21.65 13.13 1.90
N THR A 100 -21.03 12.03 2.31
CA THR A 100 -19.79 12.03 3.07
C THR A 100 -18.69 11.43 2.24
N ASP A 101 -17.56 12.12 2.15
CA ASP A 101 -16.35 11.50 1.63
C ASP A 101 -15.94 10.41 2.59
N THR A 102 -15.38 9.33 2.06
CA THR A 102 -14.91 8.21 2.87
C THR A 102 -13.42 8.05 2.69
N TYR A 103 -12.75 7.65 3.76
CA TYR A 103 -11.35 7.29 3.74
C TYR A 103 -11.12 6.02 4.53
N LEU A 104 -10.06 5.31 4.17
CA LEU A 104 -9.60 4.14 4.90
C LEU A 104 -8.49 4.57 5.88
N ASP A 105 -8.69 4.35 7.16
CA ASP A 105 -7.65 4.49 8.18
C ASP A 105 -6.81 3.20 8.22
N VAL A 106 -5.59 3.27 7.70
CA VAL A 106 -4.75 2.10 7.46
C VAL A 106 -4.16 1.59 8.76
N GLN A 107 -4.36 0.29 9.03
CA GLN A 107 -3.77 -0.40 10.18
C GLN A 107 -2.61 -1.29 9.77
N TYR A 108 -2.76 -2.01 8.65
CA TYR A 108 -1.74 -2.94 8.18
C TYR A 108 -1.68 -2.99 6.66
N VAL A 109 -0.45 -3.06 6.13
CA VAL A 109 -0.16 -3.09 4.70
C VAL A 109 0.61 -4.38 4.40
N HIS A 110 0.11 -5.14 3.44
CA HIS A 110 0.75 -6.35 2.93
C HIS A 110 1.10 -6.17 1.44
N ARG A 111 2.38 -6.01 1.12
CA ARG A 111 2.83 -5.84 -0.27
C ARG A 111 2.83 -7.20 -0.97
N LEU A 112 2.14 -7.30 -2.11
CA LEU A 112 2.03 -8.55 -2.88
C LEU A 112 3.23 -8.76 -3.79
N LYS A 113 3.72 -7.69 -4.43
CA LYS A 113 5.00 -7.73 -5.13
C LYS A 113 6.11 -7.50 -4.11
N LYS A 114 6.47 -8.58 -3.42
CA LYS A 114 7.79 -8.71 -2.82
C LYS A 114 8.82 -8.47 -3.93
N GLN A 115 9.88 -7.72 -3.63
CA GLN A 115 11.05 -7.69 -4.52
C GLN A 115 11.47 -9.16 -4.75
N TYR A 116 11.97 -9.53 -5.94
CA TYR A 116 12.31 -10.93 -6.26
C TYR A 116 13.16 -11.61 -5.16
N ASP A 117 13.90 -10.82 -4.39
CA ASP A 117 14.73 -11.24 -3.25
C ASP A 117 13.96 -11.71 -1.99
N GLU A 118 12.66 -11.47 -1.87
CA GLU A 118 11.85 -11.81 -0.68
C GLU A 118 10.81 -12.92 -0.94
N ILE A 119 10.80 -13.56 -2.12
CA ILE A 119 9.96 -14.74 -2.36
C ILE A 119 10.44 -15.85 -1.43
N GLU A 120 9.64 -16.15 -0.41
CA GLU A 120 9.90 -17.23 0.54
C GLU A 120 9.54 -18.55 -0.12
N MET A 121 10.54 -19.43 -0.27
CA MET A 121 10.34 -20.80 -0.73
C MET A 121 9.44 -21.54 0.25
N THR A 122 8.25 -21.94 -0.19
CA THR A 122 7.40 -22.81 0.62
C THR A 122 7.90 -24.25 0.53
N PRO A 123 7.63 -25.10 1.55
CA PRO A 123 7.98 -26.51 1.47
C PRO A 123 7.28 -27.25 0.31
N GLU A 124 6.15 -26.73 -0.17
CA GLU A 124 5.46 -27.24 -1.36
C GLU A 124 6.24 -26.92 -2.64
N ASP A 125 6.76 -25.70 -2.76
CA ASP A 125 7.60 -25.29 -3.90
C ASP A 125 8.86 -26.14 -3.99
N GLU A 126 9.50 -26.45 -2.86
CA GLU A 126 10.68 -27.33 -2.80
C GLU A 126 10.37 -28.74 -3.32
N GLN A 127 9.21 -29.29 -2.97
CA GLN A 127 8.77 -30.60 -3.46
C GLN A 127 8.54 -30.60 -4.97
N ILE A 128 7.89 -29.55 -5.49
CA ILE A 128 7.64 -29.40 -6.93
C ILE A 128 8.97 -29.29 -7.68
N ILE A 129 9.91 -28.49 -7.18
CA ILE A 129 11.25 -28.36 -7.78
C ILE A 129 12.01 -29.69 -7.72
N ALA A 130 11.92 -30.42 -6.61
CA ALA A 130 12.55 -31.73 -6.47
C ALA A 130 11.99 -32.76 -7.45
N GLN A 131 10.68 -32.75 -7.69
CA GLN A 131 10.03 -33.59 -8.70
C GLN A 131 10.45 -33.21 -10.12
N LEU A 132 10.42 -31.90 -10.45
CA LEU A 132 10.88 -31.41 -11.74
C LEU A 132 12.33 -31.83 -12.00
N LYS A 133 13.22 -31.71 -11.01
CA LYS A 133 14.63 -32.11 -11.15
C LYS A 133 14.84 -33.58 -11.53
N GLN A 134 13.88 -34.47 -11.24
CA GLN A 134 13.97 -35.89 -11.60
C GLN A 134 13.66 -36.15 -13.08
N ASP A 135 12.95 -35.24 -13.76
CA ASP A 135 12.61 -35.42 -15.17
C ASP A 135 13.85 -35.16 -16.06
N PRO A 136 14.31 -36.14 -16.86
CA PRO A 136 15.46 -35.95 -17.75
C PRO A 136 15.17 -34.97 -18.90
N ASN A 137 13.90 -34.66 -19.19
CA ASN A 137 13.45 -33.80 -20.29
C ASN A 137 12.88 -32.45 -19.82
N VAL A 138 13.19 -32.01 -18.59
CA VAL A 138 12.71 -30.74 -18.00
C VAL A 138 12.82 -29.56 -18.94
N TYR A 139 13.94 -29.43 -19.65
CA TYR A 139 14.18 -28.31 -20.56
C TYR A 139 13.11 -28.23 -21.67
N SER A 140 12.80 -29.38 -22.29
CA SER A 140 11.77 -29.46 -23.33
C SER A 140 10.36 -29.33 -22.75
N HIS A 141 10.14 -29.88 -21.54
CA HIS A 141 8.86 -29.79 -20.85
C HIS A 141 8.52 -28.33 -20.51
N LEU A 142 9.44 -27.61 -19.86
CA LEU A 142 9.28 -26.19 -19.52
C LEU A 142 9.13 -25.31 -20.77
N ALA A 143 9.89 -25.58 -21.83
CA ALA A 143 9.75 -24.85 -23.08
C ALA A 143 8.35 -25.03 -23.70
N ARG A 144 7.78 -26.24 -23.66
CA ARG A 144 6.41 -26.47 -24.14
C ARG A 144 5.34 -25.87 -23.25
N SER A 145 5.62 -25.73 -21.95
CA SER A 145 4.76 -25.00 -21.01
C SER A 145 4.71 -23.50 -21.30
N ILE A 146 5.70 -22.93 -22.02
CA ILE A 146 5.64 -21.56 -22.52
C ILE A 146 4.70 -21.51 -23.73
N ALA A 147 3.61 -20.76 -23.59
CA ALA A 147 2.57 -20.59 -24.61
C ALA A 147 2.07 -21.95 -25.16
N PRO A 148 1.39 -22.78 -24.34
CA PRO A 148 0.94 -24.11 -24.74
C PRO A 148 -0.10 -24.08 -25.86
N GLU A 149 -0.74 -22.93 -26.07
CA GLU A 149 -1.74 -22.68 -27.12
C GLU A 149 -1.12 -22.62 -28.53
N ILE A 150 0.19 -22.41 -28.65
CA ILE A 150 0.90 -22.34 -29.93
C ILE A 150 1.57 -23.68 -30.21
N TYR A 151 1.17 -24.34 -31.31
CA TYR A 151 1.82 -25.58 -31.75
C TYR A 151 3.17 -25.31 -32.43
N GLY A 152 4.16 -26.17 -32.16
CA GLY A 152 5.50 -26.08 -32.75
C GLY A 152 6.36 -24.96 -32.16
N HIS A 153 7.31 -24.46 -32.97
CA HIS A 153 8.29 -23.44 -32.58
C HIS A 153 9.06 -23.77 -31.28
N ASP A 154 9.38 -25.05 -31.07
CA ASP A 154 10.05 -25.53 -29.85
C ASP A 154 11.35 -24.76 -29.56
N ASP A 155 12.12 -24.38 -30.59
CA ASP A 155 13.36 -23.63 -30.42
C ASP A 155 13.13 -22.17 -29.99
N VAL A 156 12.07 -21.52 -30.49
CA VAL A 156 11.71 -20.15 -30.08
C VAL A 156 11.28 -20.15 -28.62
N LYS A 157 10.47 -21.14 -28.21
CA LYS A 157 10.04 -21.29 -26.82
C LYS A 157 11.20 -21.58 -25.88
N LYS A 158 12.16 -22.40 -26.31
CA LYS A 158 13.43 -22.65 -25.60
C LYS A 158 14.26 -21.37 -25.42
N VAL A 159 14.36 -20.53 -26.44
CA VAL A 159 15.06 -19.23 -26.32
C VAL A 159 14.35 -18.31 -25.33
N LEU A 160 13.01 -18.24 -25.37
CA LEU A 160 12.24 -17.46 -24.41
C LEU A 160 12.42 -17.97 -22.97
N LEU A 161 12.49 -19.29 -22.78
CA LEU A 161 12.78 -19.89 -21.48
C LEU A 161 14.14 -19.42 -20.96
N LEU A 162 15.19 -19.51 -21.79
CA LEU A 162 16.53 -19.06 -21.41
C LEU A 162 16.59 -17.56 -21.13
N LEU A 163 15.82 -16.75 -21.86
CA LEU A 163 15.69 -15.31 -21.61
C LEU A 163 15.07 -15.00 -20.25
N LEU A 164 14.05 -15.76 -19.84
CA LEU A 164 13.37 -15.59 -18.54
C LEU A 164 14.25 -16.02 -17.36
N VAL A 165 15.00 -17.11 -17.50
CA VAL A 165 15.99 -17.54 -16.50
C VAL A 165 17.13 -16.51 -16.41
N GLY A 166 17.43 -15.85 -17.52
CA GLY A 166 18.48 -14.84 -17.59
C GLY A 166 19.87 -15.46 -17.56
N GLY A 167 20.86 -14.63 -17.23
CA GLY A 167 22.26 -15.03 -17.12
C GLY A 167 22.82 -14.72 -15.74
N VAL A 168 23.96 -15.32 -15.43
CA VAL A 168 24.73 -14.98 -14.23
C VAL A 168 25.49 -13.67 -14.45
N ASN A 169 25.29 -12.71 -13.56
CA ASN A 169 26.07 -11.48 -13.54
C ASN A 169 27.52 -11.80 -13.16
N LYS A 170 28.48 -11.38 -13.99
CA LYS A 170 29.90 -11.48 -13.67
C LYS A 170 30.34 -10.17 -13.01
N THR A 171 30.56 -10.20 -11.70
CA THR A 171 31.19 -9.09 -10.99
C THR A 171 32.67 -9.06 -11.36
N ILE A 172 33.04 -8.12 -12.23
CA ILE A 172 34.45 -7.83 -12.51
C ILE A 172 34.90 -6.94 -11.35
N GLY A 173 35.81 -7.48 -10.52
CA GLY A 173 36.41 -6.77 -9.39
C GLY A 173 37.30 -5.62 -9.82
#